data_AF-A0A0A1DLT6-F1
#
_entry.id   AF-A0A0A1DLT6-F1
#
_cell.length_a   1.000
_cell.length_b   1.000
_cell.length_c   1.000
_cell.angle_alpha   90.00
_cell.angle_beta   90.00
_cell.angle_gamma   90.00
#
_symmetry.space_group_name_H-M   'P 1'
#
loop_
_entity.id
_entity.type
_entity.pdbx_description
1 polymer ?
#
loop_
_entity_poly.entity_id
_entity_poly.type
_entity_poly.pdbx_seq_one_letter_code
_entity_poly.pdbx_strand_id
1 'polypeptide(L)'
;MRRDQLEHAIRAACQIIGSREVIVVGSQSILGTYREEDLPNEATMSLEIDVLPLAGTNEETARLADVIEGVAGEFSPFEDLHGFSIDGVDLSTCVLPGGWRDRLVAVSNDNTAAPGGDPVFTGWCLDKEDLCVAKLCAFREKDREFVGALIAARLVDRALIVERLPTVEARFEAAAERAAAWLRSWGDVASPGS
;
A
#
# COMPACT_ATOMS: atom_id res chain seq x y z
N MET A 1 -2.77 8.59 8.68
CA MET A 1 -3.53 8.75 7.42
C MET A 1 -4.99 8.35 7.62
N ARG A 2 -5.91 9.00 6.91
CA ARG A 2 -7.35 8.67 6.87
C ARG A 2 -7.81 8.22 5.47
N ARG A 3 -8.97 7.56 5.37
CA ARG A 3 -9.55 7.11 4.09
C ARG A 3 -9.79 8.26 3.10
N ASP A 4 -10.21 9.43 3.59
CA ASP A 4 -10.43 10.61 2.74
C ASP A 4 -9.14 11.17 2.13
N GLN A 5 -8.02 11.06 2.84
CA GLN A 5 -6.69 11.40 2.31
C GLN A 5 -6.26 10.41 1.22
N LEU A 6 -6.52 9.10 1.40
CA LEU A 6 -6.31 8.11 0.34
C LEU A 6 -7.11 8.44 -0.92
N GLU A 7 -8.40 8.73 -0.77
CA GLU A 7 -9.29 9.08 -1.90
C GLU A 7 -8.83 10.35 -2.60
N HIS A 8 -8.36 11.35 -1.84
CA HIS A 8 -7.77 12.55 -2.40
C HIS A 8 -6.48 12.26 -3.15
N ALA A 9 -5.59 11.41 -2.62
CA ALA A 9 -4.36 11.02 -3.29
C ALA A 9 -4.62 10.33 -4.62
N ILE A 10 -5.58 9.39 -4.67
CA ILE A 10 -6.01 8.72 -5.90
C ILE A 10 -6.43 9.75 -6.94
N ARG A 11 -7.32 10.68 -6.57
CA ARG A 11 -7.76 11.74 -7.48
C ARG A 11 -6.59 12.61 -7.95
N ALA A 12 -5.77 13.10 -7.03
CA ALA A 12 -4.66 13.98 -7.34
C ALA A 12 -3.65 13.31 -8.27
N ALA A 13 -3.22 12.09 -7.94
CA ALA A 13 -2.29 11.32 -8.75
C ALA A 13 -2.83 11.09 -10.17
N CYS A 14 -4.09 10.64 -10.30
CA CYS A 14 -4.74 10.45 -11.60
C CYS A 14 -4.77 11.75 -12.42
N GLN A 15 -5.09 12.88 -11.80
CA GLN A 15 -5.11 14.19 -12.47
C GLN A 15 -3.72 14.65 -12.91
N ILE A 16 -2.70 14.45 -12.06
CA ILE A 16 -1.30 14.82 -12.34
C ILE A 16 -0.79 14.09 -13.59
N ILE A 17 -1.06 12.78 -13.71
CA ILE A 17 -0.55 11.96 -14.81
C ILE A 17 -1.52 11.82 -15.99
N GLY A 18 -2.73 12.38 -15.88
CA GLY A 18 -3.76 12.24 -16.91
C GLY A 18 -4.29 10.81 -17.10
N SER A 19 -4.27 9.99 -16.05
CA SER A 19 -4.80 8.60 -16.07
C SER A 19 -6.16 8.53 -15.39
N ARG A 20 -6.95 7.50 -15.73
CA ARG A 20 -8.19 7.20 -15.00
C ARG A 20 -7.98 6.35 -13.76
N GLU A 21 -6.86 5.64 -13.71
CA GLU A 21 -6.62 4.63 -12.70
C GLU A 21 -5.14 4.61 -12.29
N VAL A 22 -4.90 4.28 -11.03
CA VAL A 22 -3.58 4.05 -10.45
C VAL A 22 -3.63 2.86 -9.51
N ILE A 23 -2.48 2.27 -9.20
CA ILE A 23 -2.37 1.27 -8.14
C ILE A 23 -1.83 1.96 -6.89
N VAL A 24 -2.46 1.72 -5.74
CA VAL A 24 -1.96 2.16 -4.44
C VAL A 24 -1.24 0.98 -3.80
N VAL A 25 0.04 1.17 -3.52
CA VAL A 25 0.88 0.19 -2.83
C VAL A 25 1.27 0.72 -1.44
N GLY A 26 2.17 0.02 -0.76
CA GLY A 26 2.64 0.43 0.56
C GLY A 26 1.56 0.43 1.64
N SER A 27 1.86 1.01 2.81
CA SER A 27 1.00 0.86 4.00
C SER A 27 -0.42 1.37 3.77
N GLN A 28 -0.61 2.44 2.98
CA GLN A 28 -1.92 3.07 2.82
C GLN A 28 -2.87 2.29 1.92
N SER A 29 -2.40 1.26 1.22
CA SER A 29 -3.29 0.31 0.56
C SER A 29 -4.23 -0.43 1.53
N ILE A 30 -3.89 -0.53 2.82
CA ILE A 30 -4.78 -1.11 3.85
C ILE A 30 -6.09 -0.34 3.96
N LEU A 31 -6.04 0.98 3.75
CA LEU A 31 -7.20 1.84 3.75
C LEU A 31 -8.12 1.55 2.56
N GLY A 32 -7.74 0.74 1.57
CA GLY A 32 -8.69 0.25 0.56
C GLY A 32 -9.69 -0.75 1.14
N THR A 33 -9.24 -1.57 2.08
CA THR A 33 -10.05 -2.62 2.74
C THR A 33 -10.76 -2.09 3.98
N TYR A 34 -10.04 -1.41 4.86
CA TYR A 34 -10.55 -0.95 6.16
C TYR A 34 -10.68 0.56 6.19
N ARG A 35 -11.50 1.07 7.11
CA ARG A 35 -11.46 2.49 7.48
C ARG A 35 -10.47 2.69 8.62
N GLU A 36 -9.96 3.90 8.78
CA GLU A 36 -8.95 4.22 9.79
C GLU A 36 -9.42 3.92 11.22
N GLU A 37 -10.72 4.03 11.50
CA GLU A 37 -11.31 3.73 12.81
C GLU A 37 -11.27 2.23 13.19
N ASP A 38 -11.12 1.34 12.20
CA ASP A 38 -11.02 -0.10 12.41
C ASP A 38 -9.56 -0.56 12.54
N LEU A 39 -8.60 0.33 12.33
CA LEU A 39 -7.17 0.00 12.23
C LEU A 39 -6.41 0.31 13.52
N PRO A 40 -5.40 -0.52 13.88
CA PRO A 40 -4.47 -0.15 14.94
C PRO A 40 -3.63 1.05 14.52
N ASN A 41 -3.13 1.82 15.49
CA ASN A 41 -2.37 3.04 15.23
C ASN A 41 -1.17 2.79 14.30
N GLU A 42 -0.46 1.68 14.53
CA GLU A 42 0.71 1.24 13.75
C GLU A 42 0.39 1.11 12.25
N ALA A 43 -0.87 0.82 11.90
CA ALA A 43 -1.32 0.69 10.51
C ALA A 43 -1.61 2.03 9.81
N THR A 44 -1.63 3.15 10.54
CA THR A 44 -2.01 4.47 10.02
C THR A 44 -0.95 5.55 10.26
N MET A 45 0.20 5.21 10.84
CA MET A 45 1.26 6.18 11.22
C MET A 45 1.95 6.88 10.05
N SER A 46 1.98 6.27 8.86
CA SER A 46 2.66 6.87 7.70
C SER A 46 1.85 8.06 7.14
N LEU A 47 2.57 9.10 6.70
CA LEU A 47 2.04 10.32 6.07
C LEU A 47 2.34 10.38 4.56
N GLU A 48 2.78 9.26 3.99
CA GLU A 48 3.11 9.08 2.57
C GLU A 48 2.09 8.10 1.95
N ILE A 49 1.69 8.33 0.69
CA ILE A 49 0.88 7.37 -0.10
C ILE A 49 1.69 6.97 -1.32
N ASP A 50 2.08 5.70 -1.37
CA ASP A 50 2.82 5.13 -2.50
C ASP A 50 1.87 4.83 -3.68
N VAL A 51 2.09 5.48 -4.82
CA VAL A 51 1.27 5.33 -6.02
C VAL A 51 2.12 4.78 -7.16
N LEU A 52 1.68 3.64 -7.70
CA LEU A 52 2.20 3.02 -8.91
C LEU A 52 1.33 3.42 -10.12
N PRO A 53 1.89 4.19 -11.08
CA PRO A 53 1.19 4.49 -12.33
C PRO A 53 0.91 3.23 -13.16
N LEU A 54 -0.23 3.22 -13.85
CA LEU A 54 -0.57 2.18 -14.82
C LEU A 54 -0.20 2.64 -16.23
N ALA A 55 0.92 2.15 -16.77
CA ALA A 55 1.39 2.47 -18.12
C ALA A 55 1.77 1.21 -18.92
N GLY A 56 1.90 1.38 -20.24
CA GLY A 56 2.20 0.29 -21.17
C GLY A 56 3.66 -0.22 -21.10
N THR A 57 4.57 0.55 -20.52
CA THR A 57 5.98 0.16 -20.33
C THR A 57 6.49 0.56 -18.94
N ASN A 58 7.58 -0.06 -18.51
CA ASN A 58 8.22 0.26 -17.23
C ASN A 58 8.85 1.66 -17.25
N GLU A 59 9.42 2.07 -18.38
CA GLU A 59 10.02 3.40 -18.54
C GLU A 59 8.98 4.50 -18.42
N GLU A 60 7.79 4.29 -19.01
CA GLU A 60 6.69 5.23 -18.86
C GLU A 60 6.13 5.23 -17.44
N THR A 61 6.05 4.05 -16.80
CA THR A 61 5.65 3.94 -15.39
C THR A 61 6.59 4.77 -14.49
N ALA A 62 7.90 4.62 -14.65
CA ALA A 62 8.90 5.37 -13.90
C ALA A 62 8.80 6.88 -14.18
N ARG A 63 8.67 7.28 -15.45
CA ARG A 63 8.50 8.70 -15.82
C ARG A 63 7.26 9.31 -15.17
N LEU A 64 6.13 8.60 -15.14
CA LEU A 64 4.90 9.09 -14.51
C LEU A 64 5.03 9.14 -12.98
N ALA A 65 5.77 8.20 -12.38
CA ALA A 65 6.09 8.21 -10.96
C ALA A 65 6.88 9.47 -10.59
N ASP A 66 7.94 9.79 -11.34
CA ASP A 66 8.73 11.03 -11.15
C ASP A 66 7.86 12.29 -11.26
N VAL A 67 6.86 12.30 -12.16
CA VAL A 67 5.93 13.43 -12.32
C VAL A 67 5.00 13.57 -11.12
N ILE A 68 4.53 12.46 -10.54
CA ILE A 68 3.74 12.49 -9.30
C ILE A 68 4.58 13.06 -8.17
N GLU A 69 5.77 12.50 -7.95
CA GLU A 69 6.66 12.91 -6.86
C GLU A 69 7.06 14.38 -6.99
N GLY A 70 7.37 14.86 -8.19
CA GLY A 70 7.71 16.26 -8.42
C GLY A 70 6.58 17.27 -8.15
N VAL A 71 5.32 16.83 -8.16
CA VAL A 71 4.15 17.70 -7.93
C VAL A 71 3.57 17.52 -6.53
N ALA A 72 3.55 16.30 -6.01
CA ALA A 72 2.84 15.91 -4.80
C ALA A 72 3.66 15.13 -3.78
N GLY A 73 4.96 14.90 -4.03
CA GLY A 73 5.88 14.23 -3.11
C GLY A 73 6.27 15.07 -1.90
N GLU A 74 7.27 14.60 -1.16
CA GLU A 74 7.80 15.27 0.04
C GLU A 74 8.30 16.69 -0.29
N PHE A 75 8.04 17.64 0.62
CA PHE A 75 8.35 19.07 0.49
C PHE A 75 7.66 19.79 -0.66
N SER A 76 6.61 19.19 -1.23
CA SER A 76 5.80 19.83 -2.28
C SER A 76 4.76 20.78 -1.67
N PRO A 77 4.28 21.79 -2.44
CA PRO A 77 3.14 22.60 -2.03
C PRO A 77 1.86 21.79 -1.77
N PHE A 78 1.74 20.60 -2.37
CA PHE A 78 0.64 19.67 -2.11
C PHE A 78 0.70 19.14 -0.67
N GLU A 79 1.88 18.68 -0.23
CA GLU A 79 2.08 18.21 1.15
C GLU A 79 1.82 19.33 2.15
N ASP A 80 2.39 20.52 1.93
CA ASP A 80 2.17 21.69 2.79
C ASP A 80 0.68 22.03 2.95
N LEU A 81 -0.11 21.85 1.88
CA LEU A 81 -1.53 22.17 1.85
C LEU A 81 -2.42 21.06 2.44
N HIS A 82 -2.05 19.80 2.25
CA HIS A 82 -2.91 18.66 2.55
C HIS A 82 -2.43 17.79 3.72
N GLY A 83 -1.20 17.99 4.20
CA GLY A 83 -0.60 17.30 5.34
C GLY A 83 -0.19 15.85 5.05
N PHE A 84 -0.02 15.50 3.77
CA PHE A 84 0.51 14.20 3.32
C PHE A 84 1.13 14.32 1.92
N SER A 85 2.10 13.46 1.63
CA SER A 85 2.75 13.37 0.31
C SER A 85 2.26 12.16 -0.50
N ILE A 86 2.48 12.22 -1.81
CA ILE A 86 2.27 11.12 -2.75
C ILE A 86 3.61 10.77 -3.38
N ASP A 87 4.09 9.56 -3.10
CA ASP A 87 5.34 9.06 -3.65
C ASP A 87 5.02 8.22 -4.88
N GLY A 88 5.55 8.65 -6.03
CA GLY A 88 5.51 7.85 -7.25
C GLY A 88 6.45 6.67 -7.11
N VAL A 89 5.96 5.45 -7.36
CA VAL A 89 6.79 4.23 -7.29
C VAL A 89 6.68 3.40 -8.56
N ASP A 90 7.68 2.55 -8.78
CA ASP A 90 7.69 1.56 -9.85
C ASP A 90 7.67 0.11 -9.32
N LEU A 91 7.40 -0.84 -10.22
CA LEU A 91 7.31 -2.27 -9.87
C LEU A 91 8.65 -2.90 -9.49
N SER A 92 9.79 -2.27 -9.80
CA SER A 92 11.11 -2.84 -9.53
C SER A 92 11.39 -2.94 -8.03
N THR A 93 10.75 -2.08 -7.23
CA THR A 93 10.90 -1.96 -5.77
C THR A 93 9.88 -2.77 -4.97
N CYS A 94 8.80 -3.24 -5.62
CA CYS A 94 7.69 -3.92 -4.96
C CYS A 94 7.91 -5.44 -4.88
N VAL A 95 7.96 -6.00 -3.67
CA VAL A 95 7.92 -7.46 -3.47
C VAL A 95 6.47 -7.90 -3.33
N LEU A 96 5.89 -8.49 -4.37
CA LEU A 96 4.49 -8.90 -4.39
C LEU A 96 4.33 -10.40 -4.70
N PRO A 97 3.37 -11.09 -4.07
CA PRO A 97 3.12 -12.52 -4.29
C PRO A 97 2.43 -12.76 -5.64
N GLY A 98 2.51 -13.98 -6.16
CA GLY A 98 1.83 -14.40 -7.38
C GLY A 98 0.32 -14.08 -7.37
N GLY A 99 -0.19 -13.62 -8.51
CA GLY A 99 -1.62 -13.29 -8.69
C GLY A 99 -2.13 -12.07 -7.92
N TRP A 100 -1.24 -11.22 -7.36
CA TRP A 100 -1.66 -10.03 -6.60
C TRP A 100 -2.57 -9.08 -7.40
N ARG A 101 -2.37 -8.98 -8.72
CA ARG A 101 -3.18 -8.13 -9.60
C ARG A 101 -4.65 -8.55 -9.62
N ASP A 102 -4.93 -9.84 -9.50
CA ASP A 102 -6.30 -10.38 -9.51
C ASP A 102 -7.04 -10.13 -8.19
N ARG A 103 -6.32 -9.68 -7.16
CA ARG A 103 -6.83 -9.46 -5.80
C ARG A 103 -6.89 -7.99 -5.40
N LEU A 104 -6.64 -7.07 -6.34
CA LEU A 104 -6.69 -5.64 -6.06
C LEU A 104 -8.08 -5.21 -5.57
N VAL A 105 -8.10 -4.34 -4.57
CA VAL A 105 -9.32 -3.77 -3.98
C VAL A 105 -9.56 -2.40 -4.60
N ALA A 106 -10.68 -2.25 -5.30
CA ALA A 106 -11.04 -0.99 -5.94
C ALA A 106 -11.52 0.06 -4.92
N VAL A 107 -10.98 1.27 -5.03
CA VAL A 107 -11.49 2.48 -4.37
C VAL A 107 -11.91 3.45 -5.46
N SER A 108 -13.22 3.59 -5.64
CA SER A 108 -13.83 4.47 -6.63
C SER A 108 -15.20 4.94 -6.12
N ASN A 109 -15.31 6.22 -5.79
CA ASN A 109 -16.52 6.84 -5.22
C ASN A 109 -16.51 8.36 -5.44
N ASP A 110 -17.51 9.07 -4.93
CA ASP A 110 -17.62 10.53 -5.11
C ASP A 110 -16.40 11.32 -4.60
N ASN A 111 -15.67 10.80 -3.61
CA ASN A 111 -14.46 11.46 -3.10
C ASN A 111 -13.25 11.29 -4.04
N THR A 112 -13.26 10.26 -4.90
CA THR A 112 -12.27 10.09 -5.98
C THR A 112 -12.71 10.77 -7.29
N ALA A 113 -13.79 11.55 -7.30
CA ALA A 113 -14.24 12.28 -8.48
C ALA A 113 -13.48 13.59 -8.70
N ALA A 114 -13.22 13.92 -9.97
CA ALA A 114 -12.66 15.22 -10.36
C ALA A 114 -13.52 16.39 -9.84
N PRO A 115 -12.95 17.61 -9.71
CA PRO A 115 -13.74 18.80 -9.46
C PRO A 115 -14.84 18.95 -10.52
N GLY A 116 -16.10 18.84 -10.10
CA GLY A 116 -17.26 18.80 -11.00
C GLY A 116 -17.98 17.44 -11.07
N GLY A 117 -17.43 16.39 -10.48
CA GLY A 117 -18.08 15.08 -10.30
C GLY A 117 -17.78 14.03 -11.37
N ASP A 118 -17.14 14.39 -12.48
CA ASP A 118 -16.74 13.46 -13.55
C ASP A 118 -15.38 13.87 -14.16
N PRO A 119 -14.47 12.93 -14.48
CA PRO A 119 -14.59 11.49 -14.22
C PRO A 119 -14.41 11.13 -12.74
N VAL A 120 -14.94 9.98 -12.35
CA VAL A 120 -14.56 9.28 -11.12
C VAL A 120 -13.30 8.47 -11.40
N PHE A 121 -12.26 8.68 -10.58
CA PHE A 121 -10.99 7.94 -10.69
C PHE A 121 -11.02 6.66 -9.85
N THR A 122 -10.19 5.68 -10.23
CA THR A 122 -10.06 4.40 -9.50
C THR A 122 -8.66 4.25 -8.92
N GLY A 123 -8.57 4.02 -7.62
CA GLY A 123 -7.36 3.53 -6.96
C GLY A 123 -7.48 2.03 -6.72
N TRP A 124 -6.55 1.27 -7.27
CA TRP A 124 -6.45 -0.17 -7.04
C TRP A 124 -5.50 -0.44 -5.88
N CYS A 125 -6.04 -0.62 -4.68
CA CYS A 125 -5.26 -0.92 -3.49
C CYS A 125 -4.84 -2.38 -3.46
N LEU A 126 -3.62 -2.67 -2.97
CA LEU A 126 -3.24 -4.04 -2.63
C LEU A 126 -4.23 -4.68 -1.65
N ASP A 127 -4.49 -5.96 -1.86
CA ASP A 127 -5.14 -6.79 -0.85
C ASP A 127 -4.32 -6.79 0.45
N LYS A 128 -5.02 -6.81 1.58
CA LYS A 128 -4.41 -6.71 2.92
C LYS A 128 -3.37 -7.81 3.21
N GLU A 129 -3.55 -9.03 2.71
CA GLU A 129 -2.56 -10.09 2.89
C GLU A 129 -1.36 -9.92 1.93
N ASP A 130 -1.58 -9.44 0.70
CA ASP A 130 -0.50 -9.13 -0.23
C ASP A 130 0.36 -7.96 0.25
N LEU A 131 -0.27 -6.95 0.86
CA LEU A 131 0.42 -5.88 1.58
C LEU A 131 1.29 -6.44 2.71
N CYS A 132 0.77 -7.37 3.52
CA CYS A 132 1.55 -7.98 4.59
C CYS A 132 2.76 -8.76 4.06
N VAL A 133 2.60 -9.48 2.94
CA VAL A 133 3.72 -10.14 2.25
C VAL A 133 4.79 -9.12 1.86
N ALA A 134 4.41 -8.01 1.20
CA ALA A 134 5.35 -6.97 0.79
C ALA A 134 6.12 -6.37 1.98
N LYS A 135 5.39 -6.03 3.05
CA LYS A 135 5.95 -5.48 4.30
C LYS A 135 6.92 -6.45 4.98
N LEU A 136 6.55 -7.72 5.09
CA LEU A 136 7.42 -8.71 5.72
C LEU A 136 8.64 -9.07 4.87
N CYS A 137 8.54 -9.01 3.54
CA CYS A 137 9.73 -9.16 2.69
C CYS A 137 10.72 -8.01 2.88
N ALA A 138 10.23 -6.76 2.98
CA ALA A 138 11.06 -5.58 3.30
C ALA A 138 11.68 -5.69 4.71
N PHE A 139 10.95 -6.25 5.66
CA PHE A 139 11.43 -6.67 6.98
C PHE A 139 12.09 -5.56 7.82
N ARG A 140 11.62 -4.31 7.70
CA ARG A 140 12.00 -3.23 8.62
C ARG A 140 11.24 -3.36 9.93
N GLU A 141 11.71 -2.70 10.99
CA GLU A 141 11.04 -2.71 12.30
C GLU A 141 9.58 -2.24 12.21
N LYS A 142 9.36 -1.06 11.62
CA LYS A 142 8.01 -0.53 11.36
C LYS A 142 7.10 -1.47 10.56
N ASP A 143 7.66 -2.24 9.63
CA ASP A 143 6.88 -3.17 8.81
C ASP A 143 6.44 -4.40 9.64
N ARG A 144 7.28 -4.87 10.55
CA ARG A 144 6.93 -5.95 11.49
C ARG A 144 5.90 -5.50 12.52
N GLU A 145 6.03 -4.28 13.03
CA GLU A 145 5.05 -3.67 13.93
C GLU A 145 3.69 -3.52 13.24
N PHE A 146 3.67 -2.98 12.02
CA PHE A 146 2.48 -2.86 11.18
C PHE A 146 1.77 -4.21 11.01
N VAL A 147 2.48 -5.22 10.48
CA VAL A 147 1.87 -6.54 10.19
C VAL A 147 1.49 -7.26 11.48
N GLY A 148 2.32 -7.11 12.51
CA GLY A 148 2.06 -7.67 13.83
C GLY A 148 0.78 -7.14 14.47
N ALA A 149 0.57 -5.82 14.39
CA ALA A 149 -0.64 -5.18 14.89
C ALA A 149 -1.90 -5.67 14.15
N LEU A 150 -1.83 -5.82 12.81
CA LEU A 150 -2.94 -6.38 12.02
C LEU A 150 -3.26 -7.84 12.39
N ILE A 151 -2.24 -8.67 12.63
CA ILE A 151 -2.43 -10.06 13.08
C ILE A 151 -3.07 -10.08 14.48
N ALA A 152 -2.57 -9.26 15.41
CA ALA A 152 -3.09 -9.18 16.77
C ALA A 152 -4.56 -8.73 16.81
N ALA A 153 -4.92 -7.75 15.96
CA ALA A 153 -6.28 -7.26 15.78
C ALA A 153 -7.18 -8.22 14.96
N ARG A 154 -6.64 -9.33 14.42
CA ARG A 154 -7.34 -10.28 13.55
C ARG A 154 -7.92 -9.64 12.28
N LEU A 155 -7.23 -8.63 11.75
CA LEU A 155 -7.59 -7.93 10.51
C LEU A 155 -6.96 -8.56 9.27
N VAL A 156 -6.09 -9.56 9.44
CA VAL A 156 -5.48 -10.31 8.35
C VAL A 156 -5.39 -11.78 8.70
N ASP A 157 -5.45 -12.65 7.68
CA ASP A 157 -5.25 -14.09 7.87
C ASP A 157 -3.76 -14.45 7.81
N ARG A 158 -3.19 -14.76 8.97
CA ARG A 158 -1.80 -15.21 9.10
C ARG A 158 -1.49 -16.42 8.22
N ALA A 159 -2.40 -17.39 8.14
CA ALA A 159 -2.17 -18.61 7.36
C ALA A 159 -2.09 -18.29 5.87
N LEU A 160 -2.94 -17.40 5.39
CA LEU A 160 -2.94 -16.94 4.00
C LEU A 160 -1.68 -16.13 3.65
N ILE A 161 -1.18 -15.30 4.57
CA ILE A 161 0.12 -14.61 4.38
C ILE A 161 1.24 -15.65 4.21
N VAL A 162 1.29 -16.66 5.07
CA VAL A 162 2.29 -17.75 4.97
C VAL A 162 2.17 -18.52 3.65
N GLU A 163 0.95 -18.79 3.20
CA GLU A 163 0.70 -19.47 1.92
C GLU A 163 1.19 -18.65 0.71
N ARG A 164 1.08 -17.32 0.77
CA ARG A 164 1.45 -16.43 -0.34
C ARG A 164 2.92 -16.08 -0.40
N LEU A 165 3.64 -16.07 0.72
CA LEU A 165 5.08 -15.81 0.78
C LEU A 165 5.93 -16.59 -0.24
N PRO A 166 5.78 -17.91 -0.42
CA PRO A 166 6.59 -18.67 -1.39
C PRO A 166 6.27 -18.35 -2.86
N THR A 167 5.25 -17.55 -3.15
CA THR A 167 4.83 -17.20 -4.51
C THR A 167 5.44 -15.89 -5.03
N VAL A 168 6.26 -15.21 -4.22
CA VAL A 168 7.03 -14.04 -4.69
C VAL A 168 8.06 -14.46 -5.73
N GLU A 169 8.57 -13.50 -6.51
CA GLU A 169 9.65 -13.77 -7.47
C GLU A 169 10.87 -14.40 -6.79
N ALA A 170 11.56 -15.31 -7.48
CA ALA A 170 12.71 -16.06 -6.95
C ALA A 170 13.83 -15.19 -6.35
N ARG A 171 14.02 -13.97 -6.89
CA ARG A 171 14.98 -12.99 -6.33
C ARG A 171 14.68 -12.58 -4.88
N PHE A 172 13.47 -12.81 -4.41
CA PHE A 172 13.00 -12.48 -3.06
C PHE A 172 12.80 -13.72 -2.16
N GLU A 173 13.19 -14.92 -2.61
CA GLU A 173 13.01 -16.17 -1.86
C GLU A 173 13.58 -16.11 -0.44
N ALA A 174 14.83 -15.66 -0.29
CA ALA A 174 15.45 -15.51 1.03
C ALA A 174 14.73 -14.50 1.94
N ALA A 175 14.12 -13.45 1.38
CA ALA A 175 13.31 -12.51 2.12
C ALA A 175 11.98 -13.15 2.57
N ALA A 176 11.35 -13.93 1.70
CA ALA A 176 10.13 -14.67 1.99
C ALA A 176 10.35 -15.76 3.06
N GLU A 177 11.47 -16.49 3.02
CA GLU A 177 11.82 -17.47 4.04
C GLU A 177 11.99 -16.83 5.42
N ARG A 178 12.68 -15.69 5.49
CA ARG A 178 12.85 -14.91 6.72
C ARG A 178 11.51 -14.42 7.26
N ALA A 179 10.65 -13.89 6.40
CA ALA A 179 9.29 -13.48 6.74
C ALA A 179 8.47 -14.64 7.31
N ALA A 180 8.53 -15.82 6.67
CA ALA A 180 7.82 -17.02 7.12
C ALA A 180 8.35 -17.51 8.48
N ALA A 181 9.67 -17.45 8.71
CA ALA A 181 10.27 -17.78 10.00
C ALA A 181 9.78 -16.86 11.12
N TRP A 182 9.71 -15.56 10.85
CA TRP A 182 9.16 -14.59 11.79
C TRP A 182 7.68 -14.87 12.12
N LEU A 183 6.85 -15.13 11.11
CA LEU A 183 5.43 -15.50 11.31
C LEU A 183 5.23 -16.78 12.13
N ARG A 184 6.16 -17.75 12.02
CA ARG A 184 6.13 -18.97 12.85
C ARG A 184 6.43 -18.68 14.32
N SER A 185 7.34 -17.73 14.59
CA SER A 185 7.61 -17.26 15.97
C SER A 185 6.52 -16.34 16.52
N TRP A 186 5.62 -15.83 15.67
CA TRP A 186 4.48 -14.98 16.02
C TRP A 186 3.39 -15.80 16.70
N GLY A 187 3.63 -16.15 17.96
CA GLY A 187 2.82 -17.04 18.79
C GLY A 187 3.55 -17.42 20.08
N ASP A 188 4.88 -17.46 20.05
CA ASP A 188 5.72 -17.71 21.23
C ASP A 188 5.99 -16.43 22.05
N VAL A 189 5.69 -15.25 21.49
CA VAL A 189 6.01 -13.93 22.08
C VAL A 189 4.75 -13.15 22.52
N ALA A 190 3.54 -13.63 22.20
CA ALA A 190 2.29 -12.97 22.58
C ALA A 190 1.84 -13.37 24.00
N SER A 191 2.64 -13.00 24.99
CA SER A 191 2.16 -12.71 26.35
C SER A 191 3.10 -11.71 27.02
N PRO A 192 2.76 -10.43 26.97
CA PRO A 192 2.99 -9.54 28.09
C PRO A 192 1.64 -9.04 28.62
N GLY A 193 1.28 -9.48 29.82
CA GLY A 193 0.53 -8.68 30.79
C GLY A 193 -0.97 -8.56 30.59
N SER A 194 -1.69 -9.25 31.48
CA SER A 194 -2.93 -8.83 32.13
C SER A 194 -3.03 -7.34 32.45
#